data_AF-A0A6P1W097-F1
#
_entry.id   AF-A0A6P1W097-F1
#
_cell.length_a   1.000
_cell.length_b   1.000
_cell.length_c   1.000
_cell.angle_alpha   90.00
_cell.angle_beta   90.00
_cell.angle_gamma   90.00
#
_symmetry.space_group_name_H-M   'P 1'
#
loop_
_entity.id
_entity.type
_entity.pdbx_description
1 polymer ?
#
loop_
_entity_poly.entity_id
_entity_poly.type
_entity_poly.pdbx_seq_one_letter_code
_entity_poly.pdbx_strand_id
1 'polypeptide(L)'
;MLFRLTILDRQAQFREFSCMLDKLEVGFDFLNTVVAGGETLIKVLLIENGKESELPLEVFDGFPCLEPIQQLENEWKYLLSQPVRSISIIDQELIDLTRKRMHQCEANVSSQKLVISRFKALLIRAEVSIRDQSIRSRLILHYNLEIDRYEQQMAKSQLYQQQVARRLDELIQV
;
A
#
# COMPACT_ATOMS: atom_id res chain seq x y z
N MET A 1 -12.84 35.29 4.09
CA MET A 1 -14.07 35.21 3.25
C MET A 1 -15.04 36.30 3.69
N LEU A 2 -15.83 36.87 2.78
CA LEU A 2 -16.81 37.91 3.10
C LEU A 2 -18.22 37.33 3.00
N PHE A 3 -19.00 37.46 4.07
CA PHE A 3 -20.44 37.17 4.06
C PHE A 3 -21.19 38.49 3.95
N ARG A 4 -22.14 38.57 3.01
CA ARG A 4 -23.11 39.66 2.92
C ARG A 4 -24.51 39.07 3.04
N LEU A 5 -25.30 39.60 3.95
CA LEU A 5 -26.63 39.06 4.23
C LEU A 5 -27.67 40.16 4.37
N THR A 6 -28.88 39.82 3.95
CA THR A 6 -30.09 40.61 4.18
C THR A 6 -30.97 39.81 5.12
N ILE A 7 -31.37 40.41 6.24
CA ILE A 7 -32.34 39.82 7.16
C ILE A 7 -33.60 40.65 7.21
N LEU A 8 -34.69 40.00 7.60
CA LEU A 8 -35.88 40.63 8.11
C LEU A 8 -35.84 40.54 9.63
N ASP A 9 -35.78 41.70 10.29
CA ASP A 9 -35.74 41.75 11.74
C ASP A 9 -37.13 41.48 12.38
N ARG A 10 -37.18 41.30 13.71
CA ARG A 10 -38.44 41.13 14.45
C ARG A 10 -39.44 42.28 14.32
N GLN A 11 -39.00 43.45 13.85
CA GLN A 11 -39.84 44.63 13.61
C GLN A 11 -40.31 44.70 12.15
N ALA A 12 -40.09 43.62 11.38
CA ALA A 12 -40.36 43.53 9.95
C ALA A 12 -39.57 44.55 9.10
N GLN A 13 -38.39 44.96 9.56
CA GLN A 13 -37.48 45.83 8.81
C GLN A 13 -36.39 45.01 8.15
N PHE A 14 -36.12 45.33 6.88
CA PHE A 14 -34.97 44.76 6.18
C PHE A 14 -33.69 45.43 6.66
N ARG A 15 -32.68 44.61 6.98
CA ARG A 15 -31.34 45.07 7.34
C ARG A 15 -30.30 44.32 6.54
N GLU A 16 -29.30 45.05 6.07
CA GLU A 16 -28.13 44.48 5.39
C GLU A 16 -26.92 44.51 6.31
N PHE A 17 -26.18 43.40 6.32
CA PHE A 17 -24.94 43.26 7.06
C PHE A 17 -23.85 42.68 6.18
N SER A 18 -22.61 42.96 6.55
CA SER A 18 -21.44 42.33 5.94
C SER A 18 -20.40 42.06 7.00
N CYS A 19 -19.83 40.85 6.99
CA CYS A 19 -18.80 40.45 7.93
C CYS A 19 -17.72 39.61 7.26
N MET A 20 -16.47 39.81 7.70
CA MET A 20 -15.32 39.02 7.27
C MET A 20 -15.07 37.92 8.28
N LEU A 21 -14.98 36.68 7.80
CA LEU A 21 -14.73 35.50 8.63
C LEU A 21 -13.65 34.62 7.98
N ASP A 22 -12.80 34.05 8.83
CA ASP A 22 -11.61 33.30 8.41
C ASP A 22 -11.91 31.83 8.08
N LYS A 23 -13.02 31.31 8.60
CA LYS A 23 -13.45 29.92 8.46
C LYS A 23 -14.90 29.85 8.01
N LEU A 24 -15.21 28.91 7.12
CA LEU A 24 -16.53 28.76 6.54
C LEU A 24 -17.54 28.32 7.60
N GLU A 25 -17.13 27.39 8.45
CA GLU A 25 -17.95 26.79 9.52
C GLU A 25 -18.35 27.83 10.56
N VAL A 26 -17.45 28.78 10.86
CA VAL A 26 -17.74 29.92 11.76
C VAL A 26 -18.80 30.84 11.13
N GLY A 27 -18.75 31.02 9.80
CA GLY A 27 -19.77 31.77 9.08
C GLY A 27 -21.13 31.11 9.10
N PHE A 28 -21.19 29.80 8.94
CA PHE A 28 -22.44 29.05 9.03
C PHE A 28 -23.03 29.11 10.44
N ASP A 29 -22.21 28.97 11.49
CA ASP A 29 -22.66 29.15 12.88
C ASP A 29 -23.16 30.56 13.18
N PHE A 30 -22.51 31.58 12.60
CA PHE A 30 -22.98 32.96 12.72
C PHE A 30 -24.38 33.11 12.11
N LEU A 31 -24.62 32.56 10.91
CA LEU A 31 -25.94 32.61 10.25
C LEU A 31 -26.99 31.84 11.05
N ASN A 32 -26.65 30.67 11.58
CA ASN A 32 -27.54 29.92 12.47
C ASN A 32 -27.83 30.67 13.77
N THR A 33 -26.86 31.42 14.31
CA THR A 33 -27.09 32.28 15.49
C THR A 33 -28.10 33.39 15.19
N VAL A 34 -28.06 33.97 13.99
CA VAL A 34 -29.04 34.97 13.53
C VAL A 34 -30.44 34.37 13.47
N VAL A 35 -30.59 33.18 12.88
CA VAL A 35 -31.88 32.46 12.80
C VAL A 35 -32.38 32.05 14.19
N ALA A 36 -31.50 31.53 15.06
CA ALA A 36 -31.82 31.20 16.45
C ALA A 36 -32.24 32.43 17.26
N GLY A 37 -31.72 33.60 16.89
CA GLY A 37 -32.14 34.91 17.39
C GLY A 37 -33.56 35.31 16.95
N GLY A 38 -34.24 34.52 16.13
CA GLY A 38 -35.60 34.78 15.64
C GLY A 38 -35.66 35.76 14.47
N GLU A 39 -34.51 36.11 13.88
CA GLU A 39 -34.45 36.89 12.65
C GLU A 39 -34.58 35.98 11.44
N THR A 40 -35.15 36.46 10.34
CA THR A 40 -35.31 35.67 9.12
C THR A 40 -34.24 36.06 8.10
N LEU A 41 -33.44 35.09 7.65
CA LEU A 41 -32.51 35.29 6.53
C LEU A 41 -33.31 35.40 5.23
N ILE A 42 -33.10 36.49 4.48
CA ILE A 42 -33.76 36.77 3.19
C ILE A 42 -32.81 36.53 2.03
N LYS A 43 -31.52 36.82 2.23
CA LYS A 43 -30.47 36.61 1.24
C LYS A 43 -29.14 36.44 1.94
N VAL A 44 -28.32 35.49 1.50
CA VAL A 44 -26.96 35.30 1.99
C VAL A 44 -26.02 35.06 0.82
N LEU A 45 -24.98 35.88 0.73
CA LEU A 45 -23.96 35.86 -0.29
C LEU A 45 -22.61 35.61 0.36
N LEU A 46 -21.91 34.59 -0.10
CA LEU A 46 -20.52 34.30 0.23
C LEU A 46 -19.63 34.79 -0.90
N ILE A 47 -18.69 35.68 -0.58
CA ILE A 47 -17.69 36.18 -1.50
C ILE A 47 -16.33 35.62 -1.07
N GLU A 48 -15.79 34.74 -1.90
CA GLU A 48 -14.48 34.12 -1.70
C GLU A 48 -13.69 34.12 -3.01
N ASN A 49 -12.43 34.56 -2.96
CA ASN A 49 -11.55 34.62 -4.14
C ASN A 49 -12.16 35.36 -5.34
N GLY A 50 -12.92 36.43 -5.06
CA GLY A 50 -13.61 37.24 -6.07
C GLY A 50 -14.84 36.57 -6.70
N LYS A 51 -15.23 35.37 -6.24
CA LYS A 51 -16.44 34.69 -6.67
C LYS A 51 -17.53 34.88 -5.63
N GLU A 52 -18.72 35.25 -6.10
CA GLU A 52 -19.92 35.36 -5.30
C GLU A 52 -20.75 34.08 -5.44
N SER A 53 -21.18 33.52 -4.32
CA SER A 53 -22.04 32.33 -4.24
C SER A 53 -23.20 32.63 -3.31
N GLU A 54 -24.42 32.47 -3.80
CA GLU A 54 -25.61 32.57 -2.96
C GLU A 54 -25.79 31.26 -2.18
N LEU A 55 -25.96 31.38 -0.86
CA LEU A 55 -26.12 30.22 0.02
C LEU A 55 -27.61 29.86 0.13
N PRO A 56 -27.95 28.55 0.10
CA PRO A 56 -29.33 28.11 0.31
C PRO A 56 -29.77 28.51 1.71
N LEU A 57 -30.94 29.14 1.84
CA LEU A 57 -31.40 29.66 3.13
C LEU A 57 -31.99 28.56 4.01
N GLU A 58 -32.52 27.53 3.36
CA GLU A 58 -33.25 26.41 3.98
C GLU A 58 -32.35 25.52 4.85
N VAL A 59 -31.02 25.64 4.71
CA VAL A 59 -30.05 24.86 5.50
C VAL A 59 -29.70 25.52 6.83
N PHE A 60 -30.11 26.77 7.05
CA PHE A 60 -29.88 27.49 8.30
C PHE A 60 -31.12 27.39 9.19
N ASP A 61 -31.14 26.38 10.04
CA ASP A 61 -32.25 26.00 10.92
C ASP A 61 -32.12 26.55 12.35
N GLY A 62 -31.05 27.30 12.62
CA GLY A 62 -30.76 27.85 13.94
C GLY A 62 -29.94 26.93 14.84
N PHE A 63 -29.56 25.73 14.38
CA PHE A 63 -28.69 24.84 15.14
C PHE A 63 -27.21 25.06 14.79
N PRO A 64 -26.28 25.00 15.76
CA PRO A 64 -24.85 25.07 15.48
C PRO A 64 -24.39 23.90 14.60
N CYS A 65 -23.54 24.18 13.63
CA CYS A 65 -22.99 23.21 12.67
C CYS A 65 -21.46 23.04 12.78
N LEU A 66 -20.77 23.95 13.48
CA LEU A 66 -19.31 23.91 13.65
C LEU A 66 -18.82 22.61 14.27
N GLU A 67 -19.43 22.17 15.37
CA GLU A 67 -19.01 20.95 16.07
C GLU A 67 -19.21 19.70 15.21
N PRO A 68 -20.39 19.45 14.59
CA PRO A 68 -20.56 18.35 13.65
C PRO A 68 -19.55 18.34 12.50
N ILE A 69 -19.26 19.51 11.90
CA ILE A 69 -18.29 19.61 10.79
C ILE A 69 -16.88 19.28 11.28
N GLN A 70 -16.48 19.76 12.46
CA GLN A 70 -15.16 19.44 13.03
C GLN A 70 -15.03 17.95 13.40
N GLN A 71 -16.10 17.34 13.90
CA GLN A 71 -16.12 15.90 14.16
C GLN A 71 -15.90 15.11 12.87
N LEU A 72 -16.63 15.46 11.81
CA LEU A 72 -16.43 14.86 10.48
C LEU A 72 -15.00 15.08 9.96
N GLU A 73 -14.45 16.29 10.09
CA GLU A 73 -13.07 16.58 9.67
C GLU A 73 -12.07 15.67 10.40
N ASN A 74 -12.25 15.47 11.70
CA ASN A 74 -11.40 14.60 12.51
C ASN A 74 -11.54 13.12 12.11
N GLU A 75 -12.76 12.64 11.88
CA GLU A 75 -13.01 11.28 11.40
C GLU A 75 -12.35 11.04 10.04
N TRP A 76 -12.50 11.98 9.11
CA TRP A 76 -11.85 11.92 7.80
C TRP A 76 -10.33 11.93 7.91
N LYS A 77 -9.75 12.82 8.71
CA LYS A 77 -8.30 12.85 8.94
C LYS A 77 -7.82 11.54 9.55
N TYR A 78 -8.57 10.97 10.48
CA TYR A 78 -8.25 9.68 11.08
C TYR A 78 -8.24 8.58 10.01
N LEU A 79 -9.30 8.46 9.21
CA LEU A 79 -9.40 7.46 8.14
C LEU A 79 -8.30 7.62 7.09
N LEU A 80 -7.98 8.85 6.69
CA LEU A 80 -6.91 9.14 5.72
C LEU A 80 -5.51 8.95 6.28
N SER A 81 -5.34 9.03 7.61
CA SER A 81 -4.07 8.73 8.28
C SER A 81 -3.77 7.23 8.35
N GLN A 82 -4.79 6.38 8.19
CA GLN A 82 -4.59 4.94 8.18
C GLN A 82 -3.91 4.54 6.86
N PRO A 83 -2.76 3.84 6.91
CA PRO A 83 -2.18 3.29 5.70
C PRO A 83 -3.18 2.33 5.08
N VAL A 84 -3.44 2.50 3.77
CA VAL A 84 -4.29 1.59 3.02
C VAL A 84 -3.62 0.22 3.06
N ARG A 85 -4.08 -0.65 3.98
CA ARG A 85 -3.69 -2.07 4.03
C ARG A 85 -4.41 -2.82 2.92
N SER A 86 -4.17 -2.42 1.69
CA SER A 86 -4.45 -3.26 0.55
C SER A 86 -3.18 -4.04 0.31
N ILE A 87 -3.16 -5.32 0.71
CA ILE A 87 -2.34 -6.31 0.01
C ILE A 87 -2.79 -6.17 -1.45
N SER A 88 -2.01 -5.44 -2.23
CA SER A 88 -2.39 -5.16 -3.60
C SER A 88 -2.39 -6.49 -4.35
N ILE A 89 -3.15 -6.59 -5.44
CA ILE A 89 -3.08 -7.74 -6.35
C ILE A 89 -1.62 -8.04 -6.71
N ILE A 90 -0.78 -7.00 -6.77
CA ILE A 90 0.66 -7.07 -7.02
C ILE A 90 1.39 -7.81 -5.89
N ASP A 91 1.04 -7.59 -4.63
CA ASP A 91 1.67 -8.27 -3.48
C ASP A 91 1.34 -9.77 -3.47
N GLN A 92 0.09 -10.12 -3.79
CA GLN A 92 -0.32 -11.52 -3.90
C GLN A 92 0.39 -12.23 -5.08
N GLU A 93 0.52 -11.56 -6.22
CA GLU A 93 1.23 -12.09 -7.39
C GLU A 93 2.74 -12.25 -7.11
N LEU A 94 3.35 -11.29 -6.39
CA LEU A 94 4.74 -11.37 -5.96
C LEU A 94 4.97 -12.54 -4.99
N ILE A 95 4.05 -12.76 -4.05
CA ILE A 95 4.11 -13.93 -3.14
C ILE A 95 4.04 -15.22 -3.95
N ASP A 96 3.11 -15.34 -4.90
CA ASP A 96 2.93 -16.56 -5.69
C ASP A 96 4.11 -16.84 -6.64
N LEU A 97 4.68 -15.80 -7.27
CA LEU A 97 5.90 -15.92 -8.06
C LEU A 97 7.10 -16.32 -7.20
N THR A 98 7.20 -15.79 -5.97
CA THR A 98 8.28 -16.12 -5.04
C THR A 98 8.17 -17.59 -4.58
N ARG A 99 6.96 -18.09 -4.29
CA ARG A 99 6.72 -19.52 -4.02
C ARG A 99 7.09 -20.41 -5.19
N LYS A 100 6.69 -20.05 -6.42
CA LYS A 100 7.07 -20.81 -7.63
C LYS A 100 8.58 -20.89 -7.81
N ARG A 101 9.30 -19.78 -7.58
CA ARG A 101 10.77 -19.75 -7.60
C ARG A 101 11.38 -20.66 -6.54
N MET A 102 10.82 -20.69 -5.33
CA MET A 102 11.29 -21.55 -4.24
C MET A 102 11.19 -23.04 -4.63
N HIS A 103 10.04 -23.47 -5.15
CA HIS A 103 9.87 -24.84 -5.65
C HIS A 103 10.84 -25.20 -6.79
N GLN A 104 11.10 -24.28 -7.71
CA GLN A 104 12.08 -24.51 -8.77
C GLN A 104 13.49 -24.71 -8.20
N CYS A 105 13.87 -23.97 -7.16
CA CYS A 105 15.16 -24.12 -6.50
C CYS A 105 15.29 -25.50 -5.83
N GLU A 106 14.25 -25.93 -5.12
CA GLU A 106 14.20 -27.26 -4.48
C GLU A 106 14.34 -28.40 -5.49
N ALA A 107 13.64 -28.30 -6.62
CA ALA A 107 13.74 -29.25 -7.71
C ALA A 107 15.16 -29.29 -8.31
N ASN A 108 15.77 -28.12 -8.53
CA ASN A 108 17.12 -28.01 -9.07
C ASN A 108 18.16 -28.63 -8.12
N VAL A 109 18.09 -28.32 -6.82
CA VAL A 109 18.99 -28.89 -5.80
C VAL A 109 18.83 -30.41 -5.74
N SER A 110 17.60 -30.91 -5.80
CA SER A 110 17.34 -32.35 -5.79
C SER A 110 17.91 -33.06 -7.02
N SER A 111 17.75 -32.45 -8.21
CA SER A 111 18.32 -32.95 -9.47
C SER A 111 19.86 -32.98 -9.43
N GLN A 112 20.48 -31.90 -8.96
CA GLN A 112 21.95 -31.81 -8.84
C GLN A 112 22.48 -32.87 -7.87
N LYS A 113 21.83 -33.08 -6.72
CA LYS A 113 22.19 -34.17 -5.78
C LYS A 113 22.14 -35.54 -6.43
N LEU A 114 21.09 -35.82 -7.22
CA LEU A 114 20.95 -37.08 -7.93
C LEU A 114 22.10 -37.28 -8.93
N VAL A 115 22.42 -36.26 -9.72
CA VAL A 115 23.52 -36.31 -10.70
C VAL A 115 24.87 -36.55 -10.02
N ILE A 116 25.16 -35.83 -8.93
CA ILE A 116 26.38 -36.04 -8.13
C ILE A 116 26.45 -37.49 -7.63
N SER A 117 25.36 -38.03 -7.10
CA SER A 117 25.34 -39.42 -6.59
C SER A 117 25.63 -40.43 -7.70
N ARG A 118 25.13 -40.18 -8.92
CA ARG A 118 25.36 -41.04 -10.09
C ARG A 118 26.83 -40.98 -10.53
N PHE A 119 27.43 -39.79 -10.57
CA PHE A 119 28.85 -39.67 -10.91
C PHE A 119 29.75 -40.29 -9.84
N LYS A 120 29.42 -40.16 -8.55
CA LYS A 120 30.15 -40.86 -7.47
C LYS A 120 30.09 -42.38 -7.63
N ALA A 121 28.95 -42.93 -8.01
CA ALA A 121 28.83 -44.37 -8.31
C ALA A 121 29.66 -44.79 -9.55
N LEU A 122 29.67 -43.98 -10.60
CA LEU A 122 30.47 -44.23 -11.81
C LEU A 122 31.98 -44.15 -11.53
N LEU A 123 32.39 -43.23 -10.66
CA LEU A 123 33.78 -43.09 -10.21
C LEU A 123 34.26 -44.36 -9.49
N ILE A 124 33.51 -44.83 -8.50
CA ILE A 124 33.81 -46.09 -7.79
C ILE A 124 33.91 -47.25 -8.77
N ARG A 125 32.98 -47.33 -9.73
CA ARG A 125 33.01 -48.40 -10.75
C ARG A 125 34.24 -48.32 -11.63
N ALA A 126 34.65 -47.13 -12.06
CA ALA A 126 35.83 -46.92 -12.89
C ALA A 126 37.12 -47.29 -12.16
N GLU A 127 37.22 -47.00 -10.87
CA GLU A 127 38.36 -47.37 -10.03
C GLU A 127 38.56 -48.88 -9.92
N VAL A 128 37.46 -49.62 -9.74
CA VAL A 128 37.46 -51.07 -9.47
C VAL A 128 37.47 -51.91 -10.75
N SER A 129 36.78 -51.48 -11.81
CA SER A 129 36.46 -52.37 -12.94
C SER A 129 37.35 -52.18 -14.16
N ILE A 130 38.05 -51.05 -14.29
CA ILE A 130 38.81 -50.72 -15.50
C ILE A 130 40.26 -51.14 -15.34
N ARG A 131 40.67 -52.10 -16.18
CA ARG A 131 42.04 -52.65 -16.17
C ARG A 131 43.05 -51.75 -16.87
N ASP A 132 42.62 -51.00 -17.88
CA ASP A 132 43.49 -50.07 -18.61
C ASP A 132 43.75 -48.81 -17.79
N GLN A 133 45.03 -48.58 -17.45
CA GLN A 133 45.45 -47.47 -16.61
C GLN A 133 45.17 -46.09 -17.23
N SER A 134 45.33 -45.95 -18.55
CA SER A 134 45.16 -44.68 -19.24
C SER A 134 43.69 -44.27 -19.32
N ILE A 135 42.81 -45.24 -19.61
CA ILE A 135 41.37 -45.05 -19.70
C ILE A 135 40.79 -44.79 -18.31
N ARG A 136 41.25 -45.54 -17.30
CA ARG A 136 40.84 -45.36 -15.90
C ARG A 136 41.14 -43.95 -15.41
N SER A 137 42.38 -43.47 -15.58
CA SER A 137 42.77 -42.12 -15.13
C SER A 137 41.95 -41.02 -15.83
N ARG A 138 41.65 -41.17 -17.13
CA ARG A 138 40.84 -40.20 -17.87
C ARG A 138 39.39 -40.13 -17.37
N LEU A 139 38.79 -41.28 -17.11
CA LEU A 139 37.41 -41.35 -16.62
C LEU A 139 37.29 -40.84 -15.18
N ILE A 140 38.23 -41.19 -14.30
CA ILE A 140 38.28 -40.67 -12.94
C ILE A 140 38.40 -39.14 -12.97
N LEU A 141 39.33 -38.60 -13.78
CA LEU A 141 39.49 -37.16 -13.94
C LEU A 141 38.19 -36.50 -14.42
N HIS A 142 37.55 -37.07 -15.45
CA HIS A 142 36.30 -36.53 -15.99
C HIS A 142 35.17 -36.53 -14.95
N TYR A 143 34.98 -37.63 -14.21
CA TYR A 143 33.93 -37.73 -13.21
C TYR A 143 34.17 -36.79 -12.03
N ASN A 144 35.41 -36.62 -11.59
CA ASN A 144 35.75 -35.63 -10.56
C ASN A 144 35.41 -34.21 -11.02
N LEU A 145 35.79 -33.83 -12.26
CA LEU A 145 35.45 -32.52 -12.81
C LEU A 145 33.94 -32.27 -12.88
N GLU A 146 33.15 -33.27 -13.26
CA GLU A 146 31.69 -33.14 -13.29
C GLU A 146 31.10 -33.09 -11.87
N ILE A 147 31.61 -33.88 -10.92
CA ILE A 147 31.20 -33.81 -9.50
C ILE A 147 31.44 -32.40 -8.97
N ASP A 148 32.65 -31.86 -9.12
CA ASP A 148 33.02 -30.52 -8.65
C ASP A 148 32.11 -29.45 -9.28
N ARG A 149 31.83 -29.57 -10.58
CA ARG A 149 30.93 -28.66 -11.29
C ARG A 149 29.51 -28.67 -10.70
N TYR A 150 28.93 -29.85 -10.47
CA TYR A 150 27.58 -29.95 -9.92
C TYR A 150 27.52 -29.56 -8.45
N GLU A 151 28.58 -29.81 -7.67
CA GLU A 151 28.68 -29.34 -6.28
C GLU A 151 28.70 -27.81 -6.21
N GLN A 152 29.43 -27.14 -7.11
CA GLN A 152 29.40 -25.68 -7.22
C GLN A 152 28.02 -25.14 -7.65
N GLN A 153 27.35 -25.80 -8.60
CA GLN A 153 25.99 -25.41 -9.01
C GLN A 153 24.96 -25.61 -7.89
N MET A 154 25.12 -26.66 -7.09
CA MET A 154 24.28 -26.93 -5.93
C MET A 154 24.47 -25.86 -4.85
N ALA A 155 25.72 -25.50 -4.54
CA ALA A 155 26.00 -24.42 -3.58
C ALA A 155 25.35 -23.09 -4.01
N LYS A 156 25.43 -22.74 -5.31
CA LYS A 156 24.76 -21.55 -5.86
C LYS A 156 23.23 -21.64 -5.73
N SER A 157 22.65 -22.80 -6.05
CA SER A 157 21.20 -23.01 -5.99
C SER A 157 20.67 -22.94 -4.55
N GLN A 158 21.44 -23.45 -3.58
CA GLN A 158 21.13 -23.35 -2.15
C GLN A 158 21.22 -21.92 -1.62
N LEU A 159 22.25 -21.17 -2.02
CA LEU A 159 22.37 -19.76 -1.65
C LEU A 159 21.18 -18.95 -2.19
N TYR A 160 20.82 -19.19 -3.46
CA TYR A 160 19.66 -18.54 -4.06
C TYR A 160 18.35 -18.94 -3.38
N GLN A 161 18.18 -20.21 -2.99
CA GLN A 161 17.03 -20.67 -2.20
C GLN A 161 16.91 -19.90 -0.88
N GLN A 162 18.01 -19.68 -0.16
CA GLN A 162 18.01 -18.90 1.10
C GLN A 162 17.58 -17.45 0.87
N GLN A 163 18.03 -16.83 -0.24
CA GLN A 163 17.62 -15.47 -0.61
C GLN A 163 16.13 -15.40 -0.93
N VAL A 164 15.61 -16.37 -1.69
CA VAL A 164 14.17 -16.45 -2.02
C VAL A 164 13.32 -16.66 -0.76
N ALA A 165 13.77 -17.51 0.18
CA ALA A 165 13.07 -17.73 1.44
C ALA A 165 12.98 -16.44 2.28
N ARG A 166 14.10 -15.73 2.46
CA ARG A 166 14.10 -14.43 3.17
C ARG A 166 13.16 -13.42 2.51
N ARG A 167 13.16 -13.36 1.18
CA ARG A 167 12.27 -12.46 0.46
C ARG A 167 10.80 -12.83 0.65
N LEU A 168 10.48 -14.11 0.75
CA LEU A 168 9.12 -14.56 1.02
C LEU A 168 8.69 -14.17 2.44
N ASP A 169 9.57 -14.29 3.43
CA ASP A 169 9.30 -13.87 4.81
C ASP A 169 9.03 -12.36 4.89
N GLU A 170 9.83 -11.54 4.20
CA GLU A 170 9.63 -10.10 4.08
C GLU A 170 8.26 -9.75 3.48
N LEU A 171 7.84 -10.47 2.43
CA LEU A 171 6.57 -10.22 1.74
C LEU A 171 5.33 -10.67 2.53
N ILE A 172 5.48 -11.62 3.46
CA ILE A 172 4.38 -12.14 4.29
C ILE A 172 4.22 -11.35 5.60
N GLN A 173 5.28 -10.67 6.07
CA GLN A 173 5.25 -9.86 7.29
C GLN A 173 4.72 -8.42 7.09
N VAL A 174 4.43 -8.01 5.85
CA VAL A 174 3.81 -6.72 5.48
C VAL A 174 2.29 -6.88 5.40
#